data_AF-A0A3B9RXF6-F1
#
_entry.id   AF-A0A3B9RXF6-F1
#
_cell.length_a   1.000
_cell.length_b   1.000
_cell.length_c   1.000
_cell.angle_alpha   90.00
_cell.angle_beta   90.00
_cell.angle_gamma   90.00
#
_symmetry.space_group_name_H-M   'P 1'
#
loop_
_entity.id
_entity.type
_entity.pdbx_description
1 polymer ?
#
loop_
_entity_poly.entity_id
_entity_poly.type
_entity_poly.pdbx_seq_one_letter_code
_entity_poly.pdbx_strand_id
1 'polypeptide(L)'
;MNQAYTEQWTEMAKKMQEPWQAMAELNLKTMQSMSALNAKELKDIKEPKELLEKNLNLAIENGHKALEYMQKSFDIFEQTMKSALNDTQQKVDKELKK
;
A
#
# COMPACT_ATOMS: atom_id res chain seq x y z
N MET A 1 -2.03 -35.80 -1.36
CA MET A 1 -2.64 -34.52 -0.90
C MET A 1 -4.00 -34.38 -1.57
N ASN A 2 -5.00 -33.85 -0.85
CA ASN A 2 -6.39 -33.80 -1.32
C ASN A 2 -6.56 -32.73 -2.42
N GLN A 3 -7.07 -33.11 -3.60
CA GLN A 3 -7.23 -32.22 -4.77
C GLN A 3 -8.07 -30.97 -4.46
N ALA A 4 -9.13 -31.14 -3.67
CA ALA A 4 -10.00 -30.03 -3.26
C ALA A 4 -9.24 -28.98 -2.43
N TYR A 5 -8.27 -29.40 -1.60
CA TYR A 5 -7.43 -28.47 -0.85
C TYR A 5 -6.50 -27.69 -1.78
N THR A 6 -5.85 -28.35 -2.73
CA THR A 6 -4.95 -27.68 -3.68
C THR A 6 -5.67 -26.65 -4.56
N GLU A 7 -6.91 -26.93 -4.96
CA GLU A 7 -7.74 -25.99 -5.73
C GLU A 7 -8.14 -24.76 -4.90
N GLN A 8 -8.55 -24.94 -3.64
CA GLN A 8 -8.88 -23.84 -2.74
C GLN A 8 -7.69 -22.89 -2.50
N TRP A 9 -6.50 -23.46 -2.28
CA TRP A 9 -5.26 -22.67 -2.12
C TRP A 9 -4.89 -21.92 -3.40
N THR A 10 -5.08 -22.53 -4.56
CA THR A 10 -4.80 -21.91 -5.86
C THR A 10 -5.73 -20.72 -6.12
N GLU A 11 -7.03 -20.87 -5.83
CA GLU A 11 -8.00 -19.78 -5.98
C GLU A 11 -7.75 -18.64 -4.99
N MET A 12 -7.36 -18.96 -3.75
CA MET A 12 -6.94 -17.95 -2.78
C MET A 12 -5.70 -17.19 -3.25
N ALA A 13 -4.68 -17.91 -3.77
CA ALA A 13 -3.47 -17.30 -4.29
C ALA A 13 -3.74 -16.33 -5.45
N LYS A 14 -4.61 -16.70 -6.40
CA LYS A 14 -5.01 -15.82 -7.51
C LYS A 14 -5.70 -14.54 -7.00
N LYS A 15 -6.60 -14.66 -6.03
CA LYS A 15 -7.33 -13.50 -5.46
C LYS A 15 -6.43 -12.56 -4.68
N MET A 16 -5.38 -13.10 -4.06
CA MET A 16 -4.42 -12.29 -3.31
C MET A 16 -3.30 -11.72 -4.19
N GLN A 17 -3.11 -12.23 -5.41
CA GLN A 17 -2.04 -11.79 -6.31
C GLN A 17 -2.13 -10.29 -6.62
N GLU A 18 -3.30 -9.82 -7.06
CA GLU A 18 -3.54 -8.43 -7.44
C GLU A 18 -3.33 -7.44 -6.27
N PRO A 19 -3.92 -7.63 -5.07
CA PRO A 19 -3.67 -6.71 -3.96
C PRO A 19 -2.22 -6.73 -3.47
N TRP A 20 -1.52 -7.87 -3.58
CA TRP A 20 -0.10 -7.94 -3.25
C TRP A 20 0.77 -7.15 -4.24
N GLN A 21 0.46 -7.25 -5.54
CA GLN A 21 1.11 -6.47 -6.58
C GLN A 21 0.86 -4.97 -6.38
N ALA A 22 -0.39 -4.57 -6.12
CA ALA A 22 -0.76 -3.18 -5.86
C ALA A 22 0.00 -2.62 -4.63
N MET A 23 0.09 -3.39 -3.54
CA MET A 23 0.88 -2.99 -2.36
C MET A 23 2.37 -2.90 -2.66
N ALA A 24 2.94 -3.84 -3.43
CA ALA A 24 4.36 -3.81 -3.80
C ALA A 24 4.69 -2.57 -4.66
N GLU A 25 3.86 -2.27 -5.65
CA GLU A 25 3.99 -1.04 -6.44
C GLU A 25 3.87 0.22 -5.59
N LEU A 26 2.89 0.24 -4.68
CA LEU A 26 2.67 1.36 -3.78
C LEU A 26 3.89 1.59 -2.87
N ASN A 27 4.47 0.52 -2.30
CA ASN A 27 5.68 0.59 -1.48
C ASN A 27 6.85 1.17 -2.27
N LEU A 28 7.08 0.67 -3.49
CA LEU A 28 8.17 1.14 -4.35
C LEU A 28 8.00 2.62 -4.70
N LYS A 29 6.80 3.02 -5.13
CA LYS A 29 6.49 4.43 -5.45
C LYS A 29 6.67 5.33 -4.23
N THR A 30 6.22 4.88 -3.06
CA THR A 30 6.34 5.66 -1.81
C THR A 30 7.80 5.84 -1.45
N MET A 31 8.59 4.76 -1.42
CA MET A 31 10.03 4.83 -1.14
C MET A 31 10.77 5.75 -2.12
N GLN A 32 10.46 5.67 -3.42
CA GLN A 32 11.05 6.54 -4.44
C GLN A 32 10.64 8.01 -4.28
N SER A 33 9.44 8.26 -3.76
CA SER A 33 8.93 9.61 -3.58
C SER A 33 9.48 10.31 -2.34
N MET A 34 9.94 9.59 -1.32
CA MET A 34 10.40 10.19 -0.06
C MET A 34 11.62 11.09 -0.29
N SER A 35 11.56 12.31 0.25
CA SER A 35 12.61 13.31 0.09
C SER A 35 13.58 13.24 1.27
N ALA A 36 14.87 13.35 1.00
CA ALA A 36 15.92 13.45 2.01
C ALA A 36 16.89 14.57 1.62
N LEU A 37 17.55 15.16 2.63
CA LEU A 37 18.63 16.11 2.39
C LEU A 37 19.74 15.44 1.59
N ASN A 38 20.06 15.98 0.43
CA ASN A 38 21.18 15.50 -0.35
C ASN A 38 22.49 16.20 0.05
N ALA A 39 23.62 15.59 -0.30
CA ALA A 39 24.95 16.10 0.07
C ALA A 39 25.27 17.49 -0.49
N LYS A 40 24.60 17.91 -1.58
CA LYS A 40 24.75 19.25 -2.15
C LYS A 40 24.03 20.28 -1.29
N GLU A 41 22.78 20.00 -0.91
CA GLU A 41 21.99 20.86 -0.04
C GLU A 41 22.62 21.06 1.34
N LEU A 42 23.27 20.03 1.88
CA LEU A 42 24.00 20.13 3.15
C LEU A 42 25.21 21.05 3.07
N LYS A 43 25.93 21.07 1.93
CA LYS A 43 27.08 21.95 1.73
C LYS A 43 26.69 23.42 1.57
N ASP A 44 25.48 23.67 1.10
CA ASP A 44 24.96 25.01 0.85
C ASP A 44 24.38 25.67 2.11
N ILE A 45 24.23 24.93 3.22
CA ILE A 45 23.75 25.45 4.51
C ILE A 45 24.85 26.28 5.16
N LYS A 46 24.54 27.55 5.44
CA LYS A 46 25.48 28.50 6.06
C LYS A 46 25.19 28.72 7.53
N GLU A 47 23.94 28.51 7.96
CA GLU A 47 23.50 28.73 9.33
C GLU A 47 22.68 27.56 9.89
N PRO A 48 22.76 27.28 11.20
CA PRO A 48 21.97 26.22 11.83
C PRO A 48 20.45 26.37 11.65
N LYS A 49 19.95 27.61 11.52
CA LYS A 49 18.51 27.89 11.30
C LYS A 49 18.02 27.35 9.95
N GLU A 50 18.82 27.47 8.90
CA GLU A 50 18.48 26.97 7.57
C GLU A 50 18.36 25.43 7.56
N LEU A 51 19.20 24.75 8.35
CA LEU A 51 19.10 23.31 8.54
C LEU A 51 17.77 22.91 9.21
N LEU A 52 17.35 23.66 10.25
CA LEU A 52 16.07 23.41 10.92
C LEU A 52 14.89 23.63 9.97
N GLU A 53 14.87 24.74 9.24
CA GLU A 53 13.82 25.06 8.28
C GLU A 53 13.71 23.99 7.18
N LYS A 54 14.84 23.54 6.63
CA LYS A 54 14.87 22.45 5.64
C LYS A 54 14.34 21.13 6.20
N ASN A 55 14.76 20.75 7.41
CA ASN A 55 14.25 19.52 8.05
C ASN A 55 12.74 19.61 8.31
N LEU A 56 12.23 20.78 8.71
CA LEU A 56 10.80 20.99 8.94
C LEU A 56 10.01 20.85 7.63
N ASN A 57 10.49 21.47 6.55
CA ASN A 57 9.87 21.37 5.23
C ASN A 57 9.86 19.93 4.71
N LEU A 58 10.97 19.20 4.87
CA LEU A 58 11.05 17.78 4.51
C LEU A 58 10.11 16.92 5.36
N ALA A 59 10.00 17.19 6.66
CA ALA A 59 9.07 16.48 7.54
C ALA A 59 7.61 16.72 7.12
N ILE A 60 7.25 17.95 6.76
CA ILE A 60 5.92 18.29 6.26
C ILE A 60 5.66 17.58 4.92
N GLU A 61 6.60 17.65 3.97
CA GLU A 61 6.47 17.03 2.65
C GLU A 61 6.36 15.50 2.75
N ASN A 62 7.26 14.86 3.50
CA ASN A 62 7.23 13.42 3.74
C ASN A 62 6.01 13.00 4.57
N GLY A 63 5.52 13.86 5.46
CA GLY A 63 4.27 13.64 6.19
C GLY A 63 3.07 13.52 5.25
N HIS A 64 2.95 14.40 4.25
CA HIS A 64 1.90 14.30 3.23
C HIS A 64 2.02 13.00 2.42
N LYS A 65 3.23 12.61 2.02
CA LYS A 65 3.47 11.35 1.29
C LYS A 65 3.11 10.13 2.13
N ALA A 66 3.43 10.15 3.43
CA ALA A 66 3.08 9.07 4.36
C ALA A 66 1.55 8.95 4.54
N LEU A 67 0.85 10.08 4.65
CA LEU A 67 -0.62 10.10 4.71
C LEU A 67 -1.24 9.58 3.42
N GLU A 68 -0.72 9.98 2.26
CA GLU A 68 -1.17 9.49 0.96
C GLU A 68 -0.94 7.97 0.81
N TYR A 69 0.23 7.48 1.23
CA TYR A 69 0.53 6.05 1.28
C TYR A 69 -0.48 5.29 2.17
N MET A 70 -0.76 5.82 3.35
CA MET A 70 -1.73 5.22 4.28
C MET A 70 -3.12 5.16 3.67
N GLN A 71 -3.57 6.25 3.04
CA GLN A 71 -4.86 6.31 2.34
C GLN A 71 -4.94 5.26 1.23
N LYS A 72 -3.95 5.20 0.33
CA LYS A 72 -3.94 4.23 -0.77
C LYS A 72 -3.84 2.78 -0.28
N SER A 73 -3.13 2.54 0.83
CA SER A 73 -3.05 1.21 1.44
C SER A 73 -4.42 0.76 1.95
N PHE A 74 -5.19 1.67 2.58
CA PHE A 74 -6.56 1.37 2.98
C PHE A 74 -7.48 1.13 1.79
N ASP A 75 -7.34 1.88 0.69
CA ASP A 75 -8.15 1.66 -0.51
C ASP A 75 -7.91 0.27 -1.11
N ILE A 76 -6.65 -0.20 -1.17
CA ILE A 76 -6.32 -1.56 -1.61
C ILE A 76 -6.95 -2.60 -0.69
N PHE A 77 -6.84 -2.39 0.62
CA PHE A 77 -7.42 -3.30 1.61
C PHE A 77 -8.94 -3.35 1.54
N GLU A 78 -9.59 -2.20 1.39
CA GLU A 78 -11.04 -2.09 1.26
C GLU A 78 -11.55 -2.83 0.02
N GLN A 79 -10.90 -2.64 -1.13
CA GLN A 79 -11.25 -3.35 -2.36
C GLN A 79 -11.09 -4.87 -2.22
N THR A 80 -10.01 -5.31 -1.57
CA THR A 80 -9.76 -6.73 -1.29
C THR A 80 -10.86 -7.33 -0.42
N MET A 81 -11.23 -6.64 0.65
CA MET A 81 -12.31 -7.09 1.54
C MET A 81 -13.67 -7.09 0.84
N LYS A 82 -14.00 -6.04 0.07
CA LYS A 82 -15.24 -5.97 -0.73
C LYS A 82 -15.34 -7.15 -1.69
N SER A 83 -14.26 -7.49 -2.40
CA SER A 83 -14.22 -8.65 -3.29
C SER A 83 -14.48 -9.96 -2.52
N ALA A 84 -13.83 -10.16 -1.38
CA ALA A 84 -14.02 -11.37 -0.57
C ALA A 84 -15.45 -11.50 -0.01
N LEU A 85 -16.07 -10.39 0.38
CA LEU A 85 -17.46 -10.36 0.85
C LEU A 85 -18.44 -10.70 -0.28
N ASN A 86 -18.24 -10.11 -1.47
CA ASN A 86 -19.07 -10.39 -2.65
C ASN A 86 -19.00 -11.88 -3.04
N ASP A 87 -17.80 -12.47 -3.04
CA ASP A 87 -17.62 -13.90 -3.31
C ASP A 87 -18.37 -14.78 -2.30
N THR A 88 -18.41 -14.35 -1.04
CA THR A 88 -19.09 -15.06 0.04
C THR A 88 -20.60 -14.98 -0.13
N GLN A 89 -21.14 -13.78 -0.40
CA GLN A 89 -22.56 -13.58 -0.70
C GLN A 89 -23.02 -14.41 -1.91
N GLN A 90 -22.24 -14.42 -2.99
CA GLN A 90 -22.55 -15.22 -4.18
C GLN A 90 -22.58 -16.73 -3.89
N LYS A 91 -21.74 -17.23 -2.98
CA LYS A 91 -21.78 -18.64 -2.56
C LYS A 91 -23.06 -18.94 -1.77
N VAL A 92 -23.41 -18.08 -0.82
CA VAL A 92 -24.64 -18.21 0.00
C VAL A 92 -25.89 -18.18 -0.90
N ASP A 93 -25.99 -17.25 -1.84
CA ASP A 93 -27.13 -17.14 -2.75
C ASP A 93 -27.28 -18.37 -3.67
N LYS A 94 -26.17 -19.01 -4.05
CA LYS A 94 -26.18 -20.25 -4.84
C LYS A 94 -26.63 -21.46 -4.03
N GLU A 95 -26.36 -21.49 -2.72
CA GLU A 95 -26.84 -22.55 -1.83
C GLU A 95 -28.31 -22.39 -1.47
N LEU A 96 -28.80 -21.15 -1.33
CA LEU A 96 -30.21 -20.86 -1.03
C LEU A 96 -31.16 -21.05 -2.23
N LYS A 97 -30.63 -21.09 -3.46
CA LYS A 97 -31.41 -21.32 -4.70
C LYS A 97 -31.38 -22.78 -5.20
N LYS A 98 -30.76 -23.69 -4.42
CA LYS A 98 -30.81 -25.15 -4.65
C LYS A 98 -31.92 -25.77 -3.82
#